data_AF-A0A445ECL1-F1
#
_entry.id   AF-A0A445ECL1-F1
#
_cell.length_a   1.000
_cell.length_b   1.000
_cell.length_c   1.000
_cell.angle_alpha   90.00
_cell.angle_beta   90.00
_cell.angle_gamma   90.00
#
_symmetry.space_group_name_H-M   'P 1'
#
loop_
_entity.id
_entity.type
_entity.pdbx_description
1 polymer ?
#
loop_
_entity_poly.entity_id
_entity_poly.type
_entity_poly.pdbx_seq_one_letter_code
_entity_poly.pdbx_strand_id
1 'polypeptide(L)'
;MLLIPCVSSSPIEKQFQREYTNSMFRDIHDQFIKKADCDISSIKHHGTSIVCEVDQQKIMFDMLVDSRYQVVYCSQSSEVQCDCFMFQLNGILCCHILVVLLHFCVTAVSSQYILFRWSKNVSWRHIYIRSIIDMDRSDESMTIFRKLCSEFYNVAQDFVATPEVAAILRDAMGSARYKLKEHKESEHQAAYVPNAINSHTCDEFPVSMDELQSPRRVPTRDCSMSTRLGTDLEKSIKKRAHKYKNTHNHNKEI
;
A
#
# COMPACT_ATOMS: atom_id res chain seq x y z
N MET A 1 5.81 12.78 -10.14
CA MET A 1 5.60 11.40 -9.66
C MET A 1 5.32 10.51 -10.87
N LEU A 2 6.13 9.48 -11.12
CA LEU A 2 5.93 8.58 -12.28
C LEU A 2 4.71 7.69 -12.03
N LEU A 3 3.82 7.62 -13.02
CA LEU A 3 2.59 6.83 -12.97
C LEU A 3 2.93 5.35 -13.19
N ILE A 4 2.46 4.47 -12.30
CA ILE A 4 2.72 3.02 -12.40
C ILE A 4 1.81 2.46 -13.49
N PRO A 5 2.32 1.81 -14.54
CA PRO A 5 1.49 1.27 -15.62
C PRO A 5 0.65 0.08 -15.14
N CYS A 6 -0.55 -0.07 -15.72
CA CYS A 6 -1.38 -1.26 -15.51
C CYS A 6 -0.68 -2.49 -16.12
N VAL A 7 -0.79 -3.65 -15.47
CA VAL A 7 -0.35 -4.96 -16.01
C VAL A 7 -1.36 -5.57 -16.97
N SER A 8 -2.62 -5.15 -16.92
CA SER A 8 -3.66 -5.65 -17.81
C SER A 8 -4.47 -4.54 -18.45
N SER A 9 -5.26 -4.90 -19.46
CA SER A 9 -6.24 -4.01 -20.09
C SER A 9 -7.52 -3.84 -19.27
N SER A 10 -7.58 -4.40 -18.06
CA SER A 10 -8.77 -4.41 -17.20
C SER A 10 -9.27 -2.97 -16.93
N PRO A 11 -10.55 -2.68 -17.20
CA PRO A 11 -11.17 -1.41 -16.84
C PRO A 11 -11.14 -1.10 -15.35
N ILE A 12 -11.29 -2.13 -14.50
CA ILE A 12 -11.21 -2.01 -13.03
C ILE A 12 -9.79 -1.61 -12.60
N GLU A 13 -8.76 -2.18 -13.22
CA GLU A 13 -7.37 -1.81 -12.92
C GLU A 13 -7.11 -0.33 -13.24
N LYS A 14 -7.58 0.14 -14.41
CA LYS A 14 -7.51 1.55 -14.80
C LYS A 14 -8.30 2.45 -13.85
N GLN A 15 -9.46 1.98 -13.35
CA GLN A 15 -10.22 2.70 -12.33
C GLN A 15 -9.36 2.91 -11.08
N PHE A 16 -8.77 1.85 -10.52
CA PHE A 16 -7.87 1.98 -9.37
C PHE A 16 -6.62 2.82 -9.67
N GLN A 17 -6.05 2.74 -10.87
CA GLN A 17 -4.91 3.56 -11.26
C GLN A 17 -5.24 5.06 -11.23
N ARG A 18 -6.46 5.43 -11.62
CA ARG A 18 -6.93 6.83 -11.58
C ARG A 18 -7.25 7.28 -10.16
N GLU A 19 -7.91 6.42 -9.40
CA GLU A 19 -8.43 6.80 -8.07
C GLU A 19 -7.38 6.71 -6.98
N TYR A 20 -6.52 5.68 -6.96
CA TYR A 20 -5.61 5.40 -5.84
C TYR A 20 -4.25 6.09 -5.95
N THR A 21 -3.68 6.47 -4.79
CA THR A 21 -2.27 6.88 -4.70
C THR A 21 -1.35 5.80 -5.26
N ASN A 22 -0.15 6.17 -5.72
CA ASN A 22 0.78 5.20 -6.30
C ASN A 22 1.17 4.08 -5.32
N SER A 23 1.28 4.37 -4.01
CA SER A 23 1.57 3.34 -3.00
C SER A 23 0.45 2.31 -2.97
N MET A 24 -0.80 2.76 -2.81
CA MET A 24 -1.95 1.87 -2.73
C MET A 24 -2.24 1.16 -4.05
N PHE A 25 -1.92 1.82 -5.17
CA PHE A 25 -2.02 1.18 -6.47
C PHE A 25 -1.07 -0.01 -6.60
N ARG A 26 0.12 0.00 -5.99
CA ARG A 26 1.01 -1.19 -5.99
C ARG A 26 0.38 -2.38 -5.30
N ASP A 27 -0.32 -2.15 -4.20
CA ASP A 27 -0.91 -3.25 -3.41
C ASP A 27 -2.06 -3.94 -4.17
N ILE A 28 -2.92 -3.17 -4.83
CA ILE A 28 -3.96 -3.74 -5.70
C ILE A 28 -3.35 -4.33 -6.98
N HIS A 29 -2.27 -3.75 -7.50
CA HIS A 29 -1.55 -4.24 -8.69
C HIS A 29 -0.97 -5.65 -8.47
N ASP A 30 -0.44 -5.93 -7.28
CA ASP A 30 -0.04 -7.28 -6.87
C ASP A 30 -1.21 -8.28 -6.92
N GLN A 31 -2.41 -7.87 -6.51
CA GLN A 31 -3.60 -8.71 -6.64
C GLN A 31 -4.00 -8.94 -8.10
N PHE A 32 -3.79 -7.96 -8.99
CA PHE A 32 -3.98 -8.12 -10.43
C PHE A 32 -2.99 -9.10 -11.07
N ILE A 33 -1.81 -9.29 -10.48
CA ILE A 33 -0.84 -10.31 -10.91
C ILE A 33 -1.25 -11.68 -10.39
N LYS A 34 -1.52 -11.79 -9.08
CA LYS A 34 -1.92 -13.05 -8.40
C LYS A 34 -3.19 -13.69 -8.93
N LYS A 35 -4.05 -12.90 -9.59
CA LYS A 35 -5.25 -13.43 -10.26
C LYS A 35 -4.92 -14.46 -11.35
N ALA A 36 -3.70 -14.43 -11.91
CA ALA A 36 -3.26 -15.40 -12.92
C ALA A 36 -3.08 -16.81 -12.34
N ASP A 37 -2.91 -16.91 -11.02
CA ASP A 37 -2.80 -18.17 -10.29
C ASP A 37 -4.16 -18.62 -9.69
N CYS A 38 -5.27 -18.02 -10.14
CA CYS A 38 -6.61 -18.26 -9.60
C CYS A 38 -7.56 -18.74 -10.70
N ASP A 39 -8.34 -19.78 -10.41
CA ASP A 39 -9.36 -20.35 -11.32
C ASP A 39 -10.70 -20.53 -10.60
N ILE A 40 -11.80 -20.29 -11.30
CA ILE A 40 -13.15 -20.54 -10.76
C ILE A 40 -13.47 -22.02 -10.97
N SER A 41 -13.59 -22.77 -9.87
CA SER A 41 -13.83 -24.21 -9.90
C SER A 41 -15.32 -24.56 -9.88
N SER A 42 -16.17 -23.72 -9.29
CA SER A 42 -17.63 -23.89 -9.36
C SER A 42 -18.40 -22.58 -9.21
N ILE A 43 -19.63 -22.57 -9.73
CA ILE A 43 -20.55 -21.42 -9.66
C ILE A 43 -21.94 -21.95 -9.27
N LYS A 44 -22.52 -21.39 -8.21
CA LYS A 44 -23.84 -21.74 -7.67
C LYS A 44 -24.72 -20.49 -7.62
N HIS A 45 -25.92 -20.58 -8.20
CA HIS A 45 -26.87 -19.47 -8.23
C HIS A 45 -27.92 -19.62 -7.11
N HIS A 46 -28.04 -18.59 -6.28
CA HIS A 46 -29.01 -18.49 -5.18
C HIS A 46 -29.80 -17.18 -5.31
N GLY A 47 -30.81 -17.19 -6.19
CA GLY A 47 -31.61 -16.01 -6.50
C GLY A 47 -30.74 -14.91 -7.13
N THR A 48 -30.57 -13.80 -6.40
CA THR A 48 -29.77 -12.64 -6.82
C THR A 48 -28.29 -12.75 -6.44
N SER A 49 -27.96 -13.70 -5.56
CA SER A 49 -26.60 -13.98 -5.12
C SER A 49 -26.02 -15.15 -5.90
N ILE A 50 -24.75 -15.01 -6.29
CA ILE A 50 -23.97 -16.02 -6.99
C ILE A 50 -22.77 -16.36 -6.12
N VAL A 51 -22.61 -17.63 -5.78
CA VAL A 51 -21.51 -18.14 -4.96
C VAL A 51 -20.53 -18.84 -5.89
N CYS A 52 -19.30 -18.33 -5.94
CA CYS A 52 -18.21 -18.89 -6.73
C CYS A 52 -17.18 -19.53 -5.80
N GLU A 53 -16.74 -20.74 -6.11
CA GLU A 53 -15.55 -21.34 -5.50
C GLU A 53 -14.35 -21.01 -6.39
N VAL A 54 -13.31 -20.44 -5.79
CA VAL A 54 -12.08 -20.02 -6.47
C VAL A 54 -10.91 -20.78 -5.88
N ASP A 55 -10.22 -21.53 -6.71
CA ASP A 55 -8.98 -22.23 -6.36
C ASP A 55 -7.80 -21.34 -6.71
N GLN A 56 -6.84 -21.22 -5.79
CA GLN A 56 -5.63 -20.45 -5.97
C GLN A 56 -4.40 -21.32 -5.74
N GLN A 57 -3.55 -21.39 -6.75
CA GLN A 57 -2.27 -22.06 -6.67
C GLN A 57 -1.23 -21.17 -6.00
N LYS A 58 -0.51 -21.70 -5.01
CA LYS A 58 0.54 -20.98 -4.28
C LYS A 58 1.79 -21.84 -4.13
N ILE A 59 2.95 -21.21 -4.14
CA ILE A 59 4.20 -21.87 -3.77
C ILE A 59 4.44 -21.59 -2.29
N MET A 60 4.48 -22.64 -1.48
CA MET A 60 4.80 -22.59 -0.05
C MET A 60 5.90 -23.61 0.23
N PHE A 61 7.04 -23.16 0.77
CA PHE A 61 8.21 -24.01 1.04
C PHE A 61 8.66 -24.83 -0.19
N ASP A 62 8.75 -24.19 -1.35
CA ASP A 62 9.06 -24.79 -2.65
C ASP A 62 8.09 -25.90 -3.10
N MET A 63 6.92 -26.01 -2.47
CA MET A 63 5.83 -26.92 -2.84
C MET A 63 4.62 -26.15 -3.36
N LEU A 64 3.94 -26.75 -4.34
CA LEU A 64 2.73 -26.21 -4.94
C LEU A 64 1.52 -26.64 -4.09
N VAL A 65 0.79 -25.66 -3.59
CA VAL A 65 -0.35 -25.82 -2.68
C VAL A 65 -1.56 -25.10 -3.26
N ASP A 66 -2.67 -25.81 -3.36
CA ASP A 66 -3.95 -25.23 -3.78
C ASP A 66 -4.78 -24.82 -2.55
N SER A 67 -5.26 -23.57 -2.58
CA SER A 67 -6.16 -23.02 -1.55
C SER A 67 -7.49 -22.67 -2.18
N ARG A 68 -8.59 -23.10 -1.57
CA ARG A 68 -9.96 -22.79 -2.04
C ARG A 68 -10.56 -21.65 -1.22
N TYR A 69 -11.21 -20.72 -1.91
CA TYR A 69 -11.89 -19.57 -1.34
C TYR A 69 -13.31 -19.44 -1.89
N GLN A 70 -14.22 -18.93 -1.09
CA GLN A 70 -15.59 -18.62 -1.49
C GLN A 70 -15.75 -17.13 -1.75
N VAL A 71 -16.28 -16.80 -2.92
CA VAL A 71 -16.66 -15.44 -3.30
C VAL A 71 -18.17 -15.38 -3.51
N VAL A 72 -18.83 -14.47 -2.82
CA VAL A 72 -20.26 -14.19 -2.98
C VAL A 72 -20.40 -12.88 -3.77
N TYR A 73 -21.08 -12.94 -4.91
CA TYR A 73 -21.36 -11.80 -5.77
C TYR A 73 -22.87 -11.60 -5.92
N CYS A 74 -23.37 -10.41 -5.62
CA CYS A 74 -24.76 -10.03 -5.84
C CYS A 74 -24.86 -9.14 -7.09
N SER A 75 -25.51 -9.63 -8.14
CA SER A 75 -25.61 -8.91 -9.41
C SER A 75 -26.47 -7.66 -9.33
N GLN A 76 -27.44 -7.60 -8.41
CA GLN A 76 -28.31 -6.44 -8.24
C GLN A 76 -27.64 -5.30 -7.47
N SER A 77 -26.98 -5.59 -6.35
CA SER A 77 -26.30 -4.57 -5.55
C SER A 77 -24.88 -4.28 -6.02
N SER A 78 -24.34 -5.09 -6.95
CA SER A 78 -22.91 -5.08 -7.31
C SER A 78 -21.98 -5.27 -6.11
N GLU A 79 -22.48 -5.91 -5.05
CA GLU A 79 -21.71 -6.26 -3.88
C GLU A 79 -20.95 -7.56 -4.13
N VAL A 80 -19.70 -7.60 -3.71
CA VAL A 80 -18.82 -8.75 -3.76
C VAL A 80 -18.08 -8.90 -2.43
N GLN A 81 -18.05 -10.13 -1.92
CA GLN A 81 -17.36 -10.48 -0.69
C GLN A 81 -16.58 -11.77 -0.89
N CYS A 82 -15.41 -11.88 -0.27
CA CYS A 82 -14.59 -13.09 -0.27
C CYS A 82 -14.25 -13.47 1.17
N ASP A 83 -14.27 -14.76 1.47
CA ASP A 83 -13.93 -15.34 2.77
C ASP A 83 -12.43 -15.27 3.10
N CYS A 84 -11.58 -14.77 2.19
CA CYS A 84 -10.20 -14.41 2.54
C CYS A 84 -10.10 -13.12 3.37
N PHE A 85 -11.20 -12.36 3.50
CA PHE A 85 -11.32 -11.10 4.26
C PHE A 85 -10.31 -9.99 3.93
N MET A 86 -9.59 -10.08 2.81
CA MET A 86 -8.54 -9.10 2.45
C MET A 86 -9.08 -7.67 2.32
N PHE A 87 -10.32 -7.50 1.86
CA PHE A 87 -10.95 -6.19 1.79
C PHE A 87 -11.36 -5.69 3.19
N GLN A 88 -11.83 -6.55 4.06
CA GLN A 88 -12.24 -6.17 5.41
C GLN A 88 -11.02 -5.76 6.26
N LEU A 89 -9.89 -6.43 6.08
CA LEU A 89 -8.65 -6.18 6.81
C LEU A 89 -7.83 -5.03 6.21
N ASN A 90 -7.68 -5.02 4.89
CA ASN A 90 -6.74 -4.13 4.20
C ASN A 90 -7.44 -3.20 3.19
N GLY A 91 -8.76 -3.36 2.96
CA GLY A 91 -9.59 -2.79 1.86
C GLY A 91 -9.01 -2.85 0.47
N ILE A 92 -8.14 -3.81 0.24
CA ILE A 92 -7.69 -4.18 -1.09
C ILE A 92 -8.58 -5.34 -1.55
N LEU A 93 -9.14 -5.24 -2.75
CA LEU A 93 -9.84 -6.35 -3.37
C LEU A 93 -8.82 -7.46 -3.69
N CYS A 94 -9.05 -8.66 -3.17
CA CYS A 94 -8.18 -9.80 -3.42
C CYS A 94 -8.28 -10.29 -4.87
N CYS A 95 -7.26 -11.02 -5.31
CA CYS A 95 -7.24 -11.75 -6.58
C CYS A 95 -8.50 -12.61 -6.82
N HIS A 96 -9.07 -13.25 -5.78
CA HIS A 96 -10.29 -14.07 -5.93
C HIS A 96 -11.49 -13.24 -6.38
N ILE A 97 -11.70 -12.07 -5.75
CA ILE A 97 -12.74 -11.12 -6.16
C ILE A 97 -12.48 -10.64 -7.58
N LEU A 98 -11.22 -10.32 -7.92
CA LEU A 98 -10.86 -9.83 -9.25
C LEU A 98 -11.16 -10.86 -10.35
N VAL A 99 -10.91 -12.15 -10.12
CA VAL A 99 -11.25 -13.22 -11.08
C VAL A 99 -12.77 -13.34 -11.24
N VAL A 100 -13.54 -13.25 -10.16
CA VAL A 100 -15.01 -13.32 -10.21
C VAL A 100 -15.60 -12.11 -10.95
N LEU A 101 -15.12 -10.90 -10.65
CA LEU A 101 -15.56 -9.70 -11.36
C LEU A 101 -15.20 -9.76 -12.85
N LEU A 102 -14.02 -10.31 -13.19
CA LEU A 102 -13.62 -10.53 -14.57
C LEU A 102 -14.54 -11.55 -15.27
N HIS A 103 -14.86 -12.65 -14.60
CA HIS A 103 -15.76 -13.69 -15.13
C HIS A 103 -17.15 -13.14 -15.44
N PHE A 104 -17.69 -12.27 -14.59
CA PHE A 104 -18.97 -11.59 -14.82
C PHE A 104 -18.87 -10.32 -15.67
N CYS A 105 -17.73 -10.10 -16.36
CA CYS A 105 -17.50 -8.96 -17.24
C CYS A 105 -17.76 -7.59 -16.59
N VAL A 106 -17.53 -7.48 -15.28
CA VAL A 106 -17.70 -6.22 -14.55
C VAL A 106 -16.59 -5.25 -14.98
N THR A 107 -16.99 -4.06 -15.42
CA THR A 107 -16.06 -3.05 -15.95
C THR A 107 -15.72 -1.95 -14.95
N ALA A 108 -16.45 -1.85 -13.85
CA ALA A 108 -16.17 -0.90 -12.78
C ALA A 108 -16.65 -1.45 -11.44
N VAL A 109 -15.86 -1.22 -10.39
CA VAL A 109 -16.29 -1.51 -9.01
C VAL A 109 -17.13 -0.36 -8.47
N SER A 110 -18.08 -0.70 -7.59
CA SER A 110 -18.85 0.27 -6.80
C SER A 110 -17.92 1.16 -5.97
N SER A 111 -18.34 2.41 -5.74
CA SER A 111 -17.61 3.39 -4.93
C SER A 111 -17.31 2.90 -3.50
N GLN A 112 -18.10 1.96 -2.97
CA GLN A 112 -17.85 1.34 -1.67
C GLN A 112 -16.49 0.59 -1.59
N TYR A 113 -15.95 0.16 -2.73
CA TYR A 113 -14.63 -0.49 -2.82
C TYR A 113 -13.49 0.47 -3.12
N ILE A 114 -13.77 1.78 -3.27
CA ILE A 114 -12.79 2.84 -3.45
C ILE A 114 -12.74 3.63 -2.14
N LEU A 115 -11.85 3.26 -1.22
CA LEU A 115 -11.80 3.94 0.07
C LEU A 115 -11.12 5.31 -0.04
N PHE A 116 -11.78 6.31 0.53
CA PHE A 116 -11.33 7.71 0.55
C PHE A 116 -9.90 7.89 1.07
N ARG A 117 -9.50 7.11 2.08
CA ARG A 117 -8.14 7.15 2.66
C ARG A 117 -7.02 6.79 1.68
N TRP A 118 -7.35 6.15 0.55
CA TRP A 118 -6.40 5.69 -0.47
C TRP A 118 -6.47 6.50 -1.76
N SER A 119 -7.44 7.40 -1.87
CA SER A 119 -7.69 8.17 -3.09
C SER A 119 -6.67 9.29 -3.29
N LYS A 120 -6.38 9.64 -4.55
CA LYS A 120 -5.51 10.74 -4.97
C LYS A 120 -6.14 12.13 -4.74
N ASN A 121 -7.46 12.22 -4.83
CA ASN A 121 -8.20 13.48 -4.93
C ASN A 121 -8.60 14.08 -3.58
N VAL A 122 -7.83 13.82 -2.53
CA VAL A 122 -8.19 14.36 -1.22
C VAL A 122 -7.73 15.81 -1.11
N SER A 123 -8.62 16.76 -1.39
CA SER A 123 -8.50 18.10 -0.82
C SER A 123 -8.80 17.99 0.67
N TRP A 124 -7.74 17.82 1.47
CA TRP A 124 -7.83 17.88 2.93
C TRP A 124 -8.25 19.28 3.35
N ARG A 125 -9.56 19.48 3.52
CA ARG A 125 -10.04 20.61 4.31
C ARG A 125 -9.61 20.33 5.74
N HIS A 126 -8.58 21.05 6.15
CA HIS A 126 -8.12 21.27 7.51
C HIS A 126 -9.23 21.03 8.53
N ILE A 127 -9.18 19.92 9.25
CA ILE A 127 -9.52 19.72 10.67
C ILE A 127 -9.18 18.24 10.93
N TYR A 128 -8.35 17.99 11.94
CA TYR A 128 -8.03 16.67 12.52
C TYR A 128 -6.82 15.86 12.03
N ILE A 129 -5.96 16.39 11.17
CA ILE A 129 -4.73 15.67 10.82
C ILE A 129 -3.54 16.61 10.67
N ARG A 130 -3.24 17.34 11.76
CA ARG A 130 -1.92 17.94 11.94
C ARG A 130 -0.92 16.96 12.56
N SER A 131 -1.09 15.65 12.32
CA SER A 131 -0.17 14.63 12.85
C SER A 131 0.15 13.46 11.90
N ILE A 132 -0.30 13.49 10.63
CA ILE A 132 0.08 12.45 9.65
C ILE A 132 0.99 13.00 8.54
N ILE A 133 0.97 14.30 8.24
CA ILE A 133 1.80 14.84 7.14
C ILE A 133 3.24 15.17 7.55
N ASP A 134 3.59 15.05 8.84
CA ASP A 134 4.99 15.03 9.34
C ASP A 134 5.59 13.61 9.38
N MET A 135 5.06 12.67 8.59
CA MET A 135 5.62 11.34 8.44
C MET A 135 6.21 11.15 7.03
N ASP A 136 7.23 11.94 6.72
CA ASP A 136 8.45 11.40 6.08
C ASP A 136 9.30 10.64 7.14
N ARG A 137 8.64 9.92 8.05
CA ARG A 137 9.31 9.05 9.00
C ARG A 137 9.36 7.66 8.37
N SER A 138 10.59 7.24 8.12
CA SER A 138 11.10 5.93 7.72
C SER A 138 10.09 4.77 7.58
N ASP A 139 10.36 3.90 6.60
CA ASP A 139 9.84 2.52 6.43
C ASP A 139 9.60 1.75 7.76
N GLU A 140 10.39 2.09 8.78
CA GLU A 140 10.29 1.59 10.16
C GLU A 140 8.94 1.86 10.85
N SER A 141 8.30 3.02 10.70
CA SER A 141 7.01 3.28 11.37
C SER A 141 5.88 2.45 10.78
N MET A 142 5.88 2.26 9.46
CA MET A 142 4.87 1.48 8.75
C MET A 142 5.06 -0.03 9.02
N THR A 143 6.31 -0.48 9.13
CA THR A 143 6.62 -1.87 9.49
C THR A 143 6.25 -2.18 10.95
N ILE A 144 6.50 -1.26 11.89
CA ILE A 144 6.05 -1.39 13.29
C ILE A 144 4.53 -1.48 13.36
N PHE A 145 3.81 -0.59 12.67
CA PHE A 145 2.34 -0.61 12.65
C PHE A 145 1.81 -1.95 12.12
N ARG A 146 2.34 -2.44 10.99
CA ARG A 146 1.93 -3.72 10.40
C ARG A 146 2.20 -4.90 11.33
N LYS A 147 3.35 -4.89 12.02
CA LYS A 147 3.69 -5.95 13.01
C LYS A 147 2.70 -5.96 14.18
N LEU A 148 2.38 -4.80 14.74
CA LEU A 148 1.41 -4.68 15.83
C LEU A 148 0.02 -5.16 15.42
N CYS A 149 -0.42 -4.87 14.19
CA CYS A 149 -1.68 -5.40 13.66
C CYS A 149 -1.66 -6.94 13.58
N SER A 150 -0.55 -7.54 13.15
CA SER A 150 -0.42 -9.00 13.10
C SER A 150 -0.43 -9.63 14.49
N GLU A 151 0.26 -9.03 15.46
CA GLU A 151 0.27 -9.53 16.85
C GLU A 151 -1.12 -9.45 17.47
N PHE A 152 -1.82 -8.33 17.27
CA PHE A 152 -3.21 -8.19 17.71
C PHE A 152 -4.11 -9.25 17.09
N TYR A 153 -3.97 -9.49 15.77
CA TYR A 153 -4.77 -10.48 15.07
C TYR A 153 -4.57 -11.90 15.63
N ASN A 154 -3.31 -12.30 15.85
CA ASN A 154 -3.01 -13.60 16.42
C ASN A 154 -3.64 -13.77 17.82
N VAL A 155 -3.52 -12.74 18.67
CA VAL A 155 -4.14 -12.76 20.02
C VAL A 155 -5.67 -12.83 19.93
N ALA A 156 -6.27 -12.09 18.99
CA ALA A 156 -7.72 -12.16 18.80
C ALA A 156 -8.17 -13.54 18.30
N GLN A 157 -7.47 -14.11 17.34
CA GLN A 157 -7.77 -15.42 16.76
C GLN A 157 -7.61 -16.56 17.77
N ASP A 158 -6.53 -16.54 18.56
CA ASP A 158 -6.18 -17.63 19.46
C ASP A 158 -7.08 -17.67 20.71
N PHE A 159 -7.54 -16.50 21.18
CA PHE A 159 -8.18 -16.38 22.50
C PHE A 159 -9.61 -15.84 22.47
N VAL A 160 -9.99 -15.01 21.49
CA VAL A 160 -11.30 -14.33 21.50
C VAL A 160 -12.37 -15.24 20.92
N ALA A 161 -12.88 -16.14 21.76
CA ALA A 161 -14.00 -17.04 21.43
C ALA A 161 -15.33 -16.63 22.08
N THR A 162 -15.30 -15.76 23.11
CA THR A 162 -16.51 -15.33 23.84
C THR A 162 -16.52 -13.81 24.10
N PRO A 163 -17.71 -13.21 24.34
CA PRO A 163 -17.84 -11.78 24.64
C PRO A 163 -17.03 -11.32 25.85
N GLU A 164 -16.86 -12.20 26.84
CA GLU A 164 -16.10 -11.94 28.07
C GLU A 164 -14.61 -11.81 27.77
N VAL A 165 -14.04 -12.74 26.99
CA VAL A 165 -12.62 -12.66 26.57
C VAL A 165 -12.39 -11.45 25.66
N ALA A 166 -13.36 -11.16 24.78
CA ALA A 166 -13.33 -9.96 23.95
C ALA A 166 -13.33 -8.67 24.80
N ALA A 167 -14.04 -8.65 25.94
CA ALA A 167 -14.06 -7.51 26.85
C ALA A 167 -12.68 -7.27 27.49
N ILE A 168 -12.00 -8.34 27.93
CA ILE A 168 -10.64 -8.26 28.47
C ILE A 168 -9.68 -7.65 27.44
N LEU A 169 -9.73 -8.11 26.19
CA LEU A 169 -8.88 -7.55 25.14
C LEU A 169 -9.20 -6.08 24.85
N ARG A 170 -10.49 -5.71 24.81
CA ARG A 170 -10.91 -4.30 24.63
C ARG A 170 -10.42 -3.40 25.77
N ASP A 171 -10.51 -3.86 27.01
CA ASP A 171 -10.03 -3.11 28.17
C ASP A 171 -8.51 -2.94 28.14
N ALA A 172 -7.77 -3.99 27.77
CA ALA A 172 -6.33 -3.92 27.58
C ALA A 172 -5.93 -2.89 26.49
N MET A 173 -6.64 -2.90 25.35
CA MET A 173 -6.45 -1.89 24.30
C MET A 173 -6.80 -0.48 24.78
N GLY A 174 -7.87 -0.34 25.56
CA GLY A 174 -8.26 0.93 26.18
C GLY A 174 -7.18 1.48 27.10
N SER A 175 -6.60 0.61 27.95
CA SER A 175 -5.48 0.95 28.83
C SER A 175 -4.23 1.35 28.04
N ALA A 176 -3.87 0.60 27.00
CA ALA A 176 -2.75 0.93 26.12
C ALA A 176 -2.95 2.30 25.45
N ARG A 177 -4.16 2.57 24.95
CA ARG A 177 -4.51 3.86 24.35
C ARG A 177 -4.37 5.01 25.35
N TYR A 178 -4.76 4.81 26.61
CA TYR A 178 -4.61 5.82 27.66
C TYR A 178 -3.13 6.14 27.91
N LYS A 179 -2.30 5.12 28.14
CA LYS A 179 -0.85 5.28 28.37
C LYS A 179 -0.13 5.97 27.22
N LEU A 180 -0.51 5.64 25.97
CA LEU A 180 0.07 6.27 24.78
C LEU A 180 -0.31 7.75 24.65
N LYS A 181 -1.52 8.14 25.08
CA LYS A 181 -1.92 9.56 25.13
C LYS A 181 -1.11 10.32 26.18
N GLU A 182 -0.99 9.77 27.38
CA GLU A 182 -0.20 10.36 28.46
C GLU A 182 1.26 10.56 28.06
N HIS A 183 1.85 9.55 27.42
CA HIS A 183 3.22 9.66 26.89
C HIS A 183 3.34 10.79 25.85
N LYS A 184 2.38 10.89 24.93
CA LYS A 184 2.36 11.96 23.92
C LYS A 184 2.21 13.36 24.54
N GLU A 185 1.41 13.49 25.59
CA GLU A 185 1.24 14.75 26.33
C GLU A 185 2.50 15.12 27.11
N SER A 186 3.22 14.13 27.66
CA SER A 186 4.50 14.33 28.34
C SER A 186 5.63 14.77 27.39
N GLU A 187 5.64 14.29 26.14
CA GLU A 187 6.61 14.73 25.13
C GLU A 187 6.37 16.19 24.67
N HIS A 188 5.12 16.65 24.64
CA HIS A 188 4.80 18.03 24.24
C HIS A 188 5.09 19.07 25.33
N GLN A 189 5.16 18.69 26.61
CA GLN A 189 5.53 19.60 27.70
C GLN A 189 7.05 19.76 27.87
N ALA A 190 7.85 18.77 27.47
CA ALA A 190 9.32 18.85 27.52
C ALA A 190 9.93 19.78 26.45
N ALA A 191 9.20 20.11 25.39
CA ALA A 191 9.67 20.93 24.27
C ALA A 191 9.40 22.45 24.43
N TYR A 192 8.68 22.89 25.47
CA TYR A 192 8.43 24.32 25.74
C TYR A 192 9.38 24.84 26.82
N VAL A 193 10.53 25.37 26.40
CA VAL A 193 11.34 26.26 27.24
C VAL A 193 10.96 27.70 26.88
N PRO A 194 10.32 28.48 27.78
CA PRO A 194 10.11 29.90 27.54
C PRO A 194 11.39 30.66 27.85
N ASN A 195 12.10 31.12 26.82
CA ASN A 195 13.12 32.16 26.99
C ASN A 195 12.41 33.52 26.98
N ALA A 196 12.19 34.07 28.17
CA ALA A 196 11.82 35.46 28.37
C ALA A 196 13.08 36.30 28.55
N ILE A 197 13.40 37.18 27.59
CA ILE A 197 14.07 38.45 27.86
C ILE A 197 13.43 39.53 26.99
N ASN A 198 12.81 40.50 27.67
CA ASN A 198 12.25 41.75 27.14
C ASN A 198 13.35 42.69 26.64
N SER A 199 13.06 43.49 25.61
CA SER A 199 13.04 44.97 25.73
C SER A 199 12.87 45.65 24.35
N HIS A 200 11.78 46.41 24.21
CA HIS A 200 11.62 47.77 23.67
C HIS A 200 12.69 48.29 22.67
N THR A 201 12.34 48.91 21.53
CA THR A 201 11.72 50.25 21.42
C THR A 201 11.21 50.50 19.98
N CYS A 202 10.18 51.32 19.83
CA CYS A 202 9.64 51.86 18.57
C CYS A 202 10.68 52.70 17.80
N ASP A 203 10.56 52.78 16.46
CA ASP A 203 10.41 54.07 15.75
C ASP A 203 10.17 53.90 14.23
N GLU A 204 9.19 54.70 13.76
CA GLU A 204 9.03 55.40 12.47
C GLU A 204 9.09 54.66 11.11
N PHE A 205 7.97 54.74 10.37
CA PHE A 205 7.92 54.66 8.91
C PHE A 205 8.18 56.05 8.29
N PRO A 206 8.77 56.14 7.09
CA PRO A 206 7.90 56.48 5.95
C PRO A 206 8.23 55.77 4.62
N VAL A 207 7.21 55.86 3.75
CA VAL A 207 6.97 55.30 2.41
C VAL A 207 8.03 55.64 1.35
N SER A 208 8.36 54.69 0.44
CA SER A 208 8.52 54.93 -1.01
C SER A 208 8.52 53.63 -1.81
N MET A 209 7.78 53.62 -2.93
CA MET A 209 7.94 52.67 -4.04
C MET A 209 9.31 52.86 -4.70
N ASP A 210 9.97 51.77 -5.11
CA ASP A 210 10.44 51.61 -6.50
C ASP A 210 10.98 50.20 -6.81
N GLU A 211 10.61 49.74 -8.01
CA GLU A 211 11.28 48.79 -8.93
C GLU A 211 11.77 47.41 -8.44
N LEU A 212 10.87 46.41 -8.53
CA LEU A 212 11.26 45.00 -8.67
C LEU A 212 11.75 44.71 -10.09
N GLN A 213 13.07 44.61 -10.27
CA GLN A 213 13.65 44.05 -11.49
C GLN A 213 13.33 42.55 -11.59
N SER A 214 12.77 42.16 -12.74
CA SER A 214 12.49 40.76 -13.10
C SER A 214 13.78 39.92 -13.17
N PRO A 215 13.75 38.63 -12.78
CA PRO A 215 14.91 37.75 -12.92
C PRO A 215 15.37 37.59 -14.38
N ARG A 216 16.70 37.61 -14.56
CA ARG A 216 17.43 37.53 -15.83
C ARG A 216 17.15 36.20 -16.55
N ARG A 217 16.75 36.27 -17.83
CA ARG A 217 16.68 35.07 -18.71
C ARG A 217 18.10 34.53 -18.94
N VAL A 218 18.33 33.26 -18.62
CA VAL A 218 19.56 32.54 -18.95
C VAL A 218 19.37 31.78 -20.27
N PRO A 219 20.36 31.76 -21.19
CA PRO A 219 20.23 31.13 -22.50
C PRO A 219 20.18 29.59 -22.40
N THR A 220 19.37 28.97 -23.25
CA THR A 220 19.41 27.53 -23.55
C THR A 220 20.76 27.16 -24.14
N ARG A 221 21.44 26.19 -23.53
CA ARG A 221 22.65 25.58 -24.11
C ARG A 221 22.53 24.06 -24.10
N ASP A 222 22.30 23.56 -25.31
CA ASP A 222 22.62 22.26 -25.92
C ASP A 222 22.67 20.99 -25.05
N CYS A 223 21.80 20.07 -25.46
CA CYS A 223 21.87 18.65 -25.18
C CYS A 223 23.24 18.09 -25.60
N SER A 224 23.92 17.40 -24.68
CA SER A 224 25.03 16.50 -25.01
C SER A 224 24.76 15.11 -24.44
N MET A 225 24.69 14.14 -25.35
CA MET A 225 24.69 12.70 -25.11
C MET A 225 26.08 12.25 -24.67
N SER A 226 26.20 11.57 -23.52
CA SER A 226 27.35 10.73 -23.10
C SER A 226 27.14 10.25 -21.67
N THR A 227 27.50 9.06 -21.17
CA THR A 227 27.86 7.73 -21.70
C THR A 227 27.71 6.78 -20.49
N ARG A 228 27.28 5.53 -20.73
CA ARG A 228 27.19 4.45 -19.73
C ARG A 228 28.46 4.31 -18.88
N LEU A 229 28.30 4.28 -17.56
CA LEU A 229 29.25 3.70 -16.61
C LEU A 229 28.66 2.38 -16.10
N GLY A 230 28.90 1.32 -16.86
CA GLY A 230 28.66 -0.05 -16.45
C GLY A 230 29.97 -0.81 -16.58
N THR A 231 30.75 -0.91 -15.52
CA THR A 231 31.89 -1.84 -15.45
C THR A 231 32.21 -2.11 -14.00
N ASP A 232 31.67 -3.20 -13.45
CA ASP A 232 32.37 -4.12 -12.51
C ASP A 232 31.50 -5.34 -12.16
N LEU A 233 30.16 -5.19 -12.16
CA LEU A 233 29.25 -6.32 -12.02
C LEU A 233 29.21 -7.21 -13.27
N GLU A 234 29.30 -6.63 -14.47
CA GLU A 234 29.20 -7.36 -15.74
C GLU A 234 30.46 -8.20 -16.07
N LYS A 235 31.64 -7.79 -15.58
CA LYS A 235 32.87 -8.61 -15.65
C LYS A 235 32.81 -9.81 -14.69
N SER A 236 32.13 -9.67 -13.56
CA SER A 236 31.98 -10.72 -12.55
C SER A 236 31.03 -11.85 -13.01
N ILE A 237 29.99 -11.50 -13.78
CA ILE A 237 29.03 -12.45 -14.34
C ILE A 237 29.68 -13.29 -15.45
N LYS A 238 30.48 -12.68 -16.35
CA LYS A 238 31.17 -13.42 -17.43
C LYS A 238 32.24 -14.39 -16.90
N LYS A 239 32.95 -14.04 -15.82
CA LYS A 239 33.94 -14.95 -15.19
C LYS A 239 33.29 -16.17 -14.51
N ARG A 240 32.11 -16.02 -13.89
CA ARG A 240 31.38 -17.16 -13.30
C ARG A 240 30.80 -18.10 -14.36
N ALA A 241 30.32 -17.56 -15.49
CA ALA A 241 29.78 -18.36 -16.58
C ALA A 241 30.84 -19.25 -17.28
N HIS A 242 32.10 -18.80 -17.40
CA HIS A 242 33.17 -19.64 -17.96
C HIS A 242 33.68 -20.72 -17.00
N LYS A 243 33.66 -20.48 -15.68
CA LYS A 243 34.07 -21.49 -14.68
C LYS A 243 33.09 -22.68 -14.62
N TYR A 244 31.79 -22.44 -14.86
CA TYR A 244 30.77 -23.48 -14.90
C TYR A 244 30.82 -24.33 -16.19
N LYS A 245 31.20 -23.74 -17.33
CA LYS A 245 31.32 -24.49 -18.59
C LYS A 245 32.54 -25.43 -18.62
N ASN A 246 33.65 -25.07 -17.99
CA ASN A 246 34.85 -25.93 -17.96
C ASN A 246 34.72 -27.11 -16.98
N THR A 247 33.90 -27.01 -15.93
CA THR A 247 33.65 -28.13 -15.00
C THR A 247 32.66 -29.15 -15.57
N HIS A 248 31.74 -28.73 -16.44
CA HIS A 248 30.77 -29.65 -17.03
C HIS A 248 31.30 -30.46 -18.22
N ASN A 249 32.37 -30.00 -18.89
CA ASN A 249 33.00 -30.74 -19.98
C ASN A 249 34.02 -31.80 -19.50
N HIS A 250 34.49 -31.75 -18.25
CA HIS A 250 35.43 -32.76 -17.74
C HIS A 250 34.73 -34.00 -17.14
N ASN A 251 33.41 -33.94 -16.92
CA ASN A 251 32.61 -35.05 -16.38
C ASN A 251 31.81 -35.81 -17.46
N LYS A 252 32.18 -35.67 -18.74
CA LYS A 252 31.57 -36.42 -19.85
C LYS A 252 32.57 -37.28 -20.65
N GLU A 253 33.83 -37.32 -20.24
CA GLU A 253 34.85 -38.21 -20.82
C GLU A 253 35.66 -38.90 -19.72
N ILE A 254 35.00 -39.75 -18.91
CA ILE A 254 35.59 -40.95 -18.26
C ILE A 254 34.49 -42.00 -18.18
#